data_AF-A0A5E9G405-F1
#
_entry.id   AF-A0A5E9G405-F1
#
_cell.length_a   1.000
_cell.length_b   1.000
_cell.length_c   1.000
_cell.angle_alpha   90.00
_cell.angle_beta   90.00
_cell.angle_gamma   90.00
#
_symmetry.space_group_name_H-M   'P 1'
#
loop_
_entity.id
_entity.type
_entity.pdbx_description
1 polymer ?
#
loop_
_entity_poly.entity_id
_entity_poly.type
_entity_poly.pdbx_seq_one_letter_code
_entity_poly.pdbx_strand_id
1 'polypeptide(L)'
;MNGDDMASTRSINTTRRLVVLSAALMVSAVVSGCSVSDVCPTIGWDNTVTVELEGTTSNVSVVELCVDGECSGPAPTQLSPDESVGIDEHSWEISTIMATPENVTIRALSPSKEVLAERDVTLNWVRVGGTEQCGGPAETDPITLTIAS
;
A
#
# COMPACT_ATOMS: atom_id res chain seq x y z
N MET A 1 67.63 25.32 19.42
CA MET A 1 66.80 25.82 20.53
C MET A 1 66.64 27.32 20.35
N ASN A 2 65.38 27.74 20.30
CA ASN A 2 64.84 29.10 20.52
C ASN A 2 65.10 30.10 19.39
N GLY A 3 64.17 30.94 18.98
CA GLY A 3 62.80 31.27 19.39
C GLY A 3 62.30 32.28 18.35
N ASP A 4 61.07 32.15 17.86
CA ASP A 4 59.90 32.90 18.33
C ASP A 4 59.75 34.29 17.66
N ASP A 5 58.64 34.37 16.92
CA ASP A 5 57.75 35.52 16.76
C ASP A 5 58.24 36.80 16.07
N MET A 6 57.89 36.90 14.78
CA MET A 6 57.63 38.18 14.13
C MET A 6 56.28 38.75 14.58
N ALA A 7 56.32 39.76 15.44
CA ALA A 7 55.26 40.76 15.51
C ALA A 7 55.58 41.90 14.52
N SER A 8 54.70 42.14 13.56
CA SER A 8 54.66 43.45 12.88
C SER A 8 53.21 43.87 12.62
N THR A 9 52.60 44.36 13.69
CA THR A 9 51.37 45.15 13.63
C THR A 9 51.74 46.57 13.19
N ARG A 10 51.26 47.02 12.03
CA ARG A 10 51.19 48.44 11.70
C ARG A 10 49.78 48.81 11.29
N SER A 11 49.09 49.47 12.22
CA SER A 11 47.80 50.12 12.04
C SER A 11 47.99 51.48 11.38
N ILE A 12 47.28 51.76 10.28
CA ILE A 12 47.05 53.13 9.78
C ILE A 12 45.58 53.23 9.30
N ASN A 13 44.71 53.49 10.27
CA ASN A 13 43.75 54.59 10.34
C ASN A 13 42.88 55.01 9.13
N THR A 14 41.62 55.29 9.47
CA THR A 14 40.77 56.37 8.92
C THR A 14 39.70 55.99 7.89
N THR A 15 38.62 55.45 8.42
CA THR A 15 37.23 55.90 8.27
C THR A 15 36.97 57.05 7.27
N ARG A 16 36.32 56.74 6.13
CA ARG A 16 35.33 57.64 5.52
C ARG A 16 34.31 56.85 4.70
N ARG A 17 33.06 57.26 4.88
CA ARG A 17 31.82 56.51 4.64
C ARG A 17 31.37 56.56 3.17
N LEU A 18 30.54 55.56 2.84
CA LEU A 18 29.48 55.52 1.82
C LEU A 18 29.92 55.31 0.36
N VAL A 19 29.93 54.04 -0.06
CA VAL A 19 29.67 53.66 -1.45
C VAL A 19 28.66 52.50 -1.45
N VAL A 20 27.40 52.88 -1.70
CA VAL A 20 26.41 52.22 -2.55
C VAL A 20 25.88 50.84 -2.10
N LEU A 21 24.66 50.87 -1.57
CA LEU A 21 23.71 49.75 -1.59
C LEU A 21 23.57 49.22 -3.03
N SER A 22 24.08 48.02 -3.28
CA SER A 22 23.75 47.23 -4.47
C SER A 22 23.16 45.91 -4.00
N ALA A 23 21.86 45.79 -4.18
CA ALA A 23 21.09 44.58 -3.91
C ALA A 23 21.59 43.44 -4.82
N ALA A 24 22.10 42.38 -4.21
CA ALA A 24 22.16 41.06 -4.82
C ALA A 24 21.83 40.04 -3.73
N LEU A 25 20.53 39.97 -3.44
CA LEU A 25 19.92 38.96 -2.62
C LEU A 25 20.02 37.63 -3.39
N MET A 26 21.16 36.95 -3.33
CA MET A 26 21.32 35.61 -3.90
C MET A 26 20.73 34.60 -2.92
N VAL A 27 19.40 34.61 -2.81
CA VAL A 27 18.63 33.49 -2.25
C VAL A 27 18.59 32.42 -3.33
N SER A 28 19.67 31.65 -3.47
CA SER A 28 19.63 30.38 -4.16
C SER A 28 18.97 29.36 -3.23
N ALA A 29 17.64 29.45 -3.12
CA ALA A 29 16.83 28.33 -2.69
C ALA A 29 16.91 27.28 -3.79
N VAL A 30 17.91 26.40 -3.73
CA VAL A 30 17.80 25.10 -4.39
C VAL A 30 16.65 24.38 -3.71
N VAL A 31 15.44 24.56 -4.26
CA VAL A 31 14.37 23.59 -4.05
C VAL A 31 14.90 22.32 -4.69
N SER A 32 15.48 21.45 -3.87
CA SER A 32 15.68 20.06 -4.23
C SER A 32 14.28 19.50 -4.48
N GLY A 33 13.79 19.69 -5.70
CA GLY A 33 12.61 18.99 -6.18
C GLY A 33 12.93 17.52 -6.02
N CYS A 34 12.16 16.82 -5.19
CA CYS A 34 12.22 15.37 -5.11
C CYS A 34 12.05 14.84 -6.53
N SER A 35 13.16 14.47 -7.18
CA SER A 35 13.12 13.69 -8.40
C SER A 35 12.69 12.30 -7.92
N VAL A 36 11.38 12.06 -7.90
CA VAL A 36 10.87 10.70 -7.78
C VAL A 36 11.44 9.96 -8.98
N SER A 37 12.46 9.14 -8.74
CA SER A 37 12.99 8.25 -9.76
C SER A 37 11.81 7.44 -10.32
N ASP A 38 11.70 7.34 -11.64
CA ASP A 38 10.69 6.54 -12.36
C ASP A 38 10.79 5.02 -12.10
N VAL A 39 11.40 4.61 -11.00
CA VAL A 39 11.57 3.21 -10.60
C VAL A 39 10.47 2.86 -9.61
N CYS A 40 9.74 1.79 -9.91
CA CYS A 40 8.68 1.31 -9.04
C CYS A 40 9.29 0.70 -7.76
N PRO A 41 8.74 1.02 -6.58
CA PRO A 41 9.21 0.41 -5.35
C PRO A 41 9.04 -1.12 -5.43
N THR A 42 9.97 -1.87 -4.85
CA THR A 42 9.90 -3.34 -4.77
C THR A 42 8.98 -3.82 -3.64
N ILE A 43 8.15 -2.93 -3.09
CA ILE A 43 7.16 -3.25 -2.06
C ILE A 43 5.88 -3.67 -2.79
N GLY A 44 5.41 -4.88 -2.53
CA GLY A 44 4.16 -5.38 -3.09
C GLY A 44 2.95 -4.63 -2.54
N TRP A 45 1.82 -4.78 -3.20
CA TRP A 45 0.52 -4.29 -2.75
C TRP A 45 -0.49 -5.42 -2.74
N ASP A 46 -1.49 -5.26 -1.90
CA ASP A 46 -2.62 -6.16 -1.81
C ASP A 46 -3.79 -5.57 -2.59
N ASN A 47 -4.50 -6.44 -3.28
CA ASN A 47 -5.80 -6.10 -3.85
C ASN A 47 -6.89 -6.70 -2.95
N THR A 48 -8.07 -6.10 -2.95
CA THR A 48 -9.14 -6.45 -2.02
C THR A 48 -10.38 -6.95 -2.73
N VAL A 49 -10.92 -8.08 -2.26
CA VAL A 49 -12.24 -8.59 -2.61
C VAL A 49 -13.11 -8.58 -1.36
N THR A 50 -14.26 -7.94 -1.43
CA THR A 50 -15.25 -7.97 -0.34
C THR A 50 -16.37 -8.94 -0.69
N VAL A 51 -16.70 -9.82 0.26
CA VAL A 51 -17.81 -10.77 0.16
C VAL A 51 -18.85 -10.43 1.22
N GLU A 52 -20.08 -10.20 0.77
CA GLU A 52 -21.25 -9.98 1.61
C GLU A 52 -22.09 -11.25 1.66
N LEU A 53 -22.27 -11.80 2.86
CA LEU A 53 -23.08 -12.99 3.09
C LEU A 53 -24.53 -12.60 3.32
N GLU A 54 -25.46 -13.35 2.72
CA GLU A 54 -26.89 -13.22 2.96
C GLU A 54 -27.46 -14.52 3.54
N GLY A 55 -28.40 -14.41 4.48
CA GLY A 55 -29.08 -15.55 5.10
C GLY A 55 -28.52 -15.90 6.49
N THR A 56 -28.58 -17.18 6.87
CA THR A 56 -28.16 -17.62 8.21
C THR A 56 -26.66 -17.92 8.22
N THR A 57 -25.85 -16.93 8.64
CA THR A 57 -24.38 -16.98 8.60
C THR A 57 -23.73 -17.61 9.83
N SER A 58 -24.50 -17.92 10.88
CA SER A 58 -23.96 -18.39 12.17
C SER A 58 -23.16 -19.70 12.11
N ASN A 59 -23.25 -20.45 11.01
CA ASN A 59 -22.45 -21.67 10.80
C ASN A 59 -21.26 -21.47 9.85
N VAL A 60 -21.09 -20.28 9.27
CA VAL A 60 -19.94 -19.96 8.41
C VAL A 60 -18.71 -19.71 9.30
N SER A 61 -17.60 -20.38 8.99
CA SER A 61 -16.32 -20.21 9.70
C SER A 61 -15.19 -19.65 8.85
N VAL A 62 -15.29 -19.77 7.53
CA VAL A 62 -14.31 -19.26 6.57
C VAL A 62 -15.01 -18.97 5.24
N VAL A 63 -14.55 -17.93 4.55
CA VAL A 63 -14.93 -17.64 3.17
C VAL A 63 -13.68 -17.74 2.32
N GLU A 64 -13.66 -18.64 1.36
CA GLU A 64 -12.51 -18.87 0.48
C GLU A 64 -12.76 -18.24 -0.90
N LEU A 65 -11.69 -17.71 -1.48
CA LEU A 65 -11.59 -17.36 -2.89
C LEU A 65 -10.71 -18.40 -3.58
N CYS A 66 -11.27 -19.07 -4.59
CA CYS A 66 -10.57 -20.10 -5.33
C CYS A 66 -10.26 -19.66 -6.76
N VAL A 67 -9.01 -19.82 -7.19
CA VAL A 67 -8.54 -19.56 -8.56
C VAL A 67 -8.08 -20.88 -9.15
N ASP A 68 -8.69 -21.30 -10.26
CA ASP A 68 -8.36 -22.57 -10.93
C ASP A 68 -8.36 -23.81 -9.99
N GLY A 69 -9.22 -23.79 -8.96
CA GLY A 69 -9.34 -24.86 -7.96
C GLY A 69 -8.36 -24.78 -6.79
N GLU A 70 -7.45 -23.81 -6.78
CA GLU A 70 -6.61 -23.48 -5.63
C GLU A 70 -7.30 -22.40 -4.81
N CYS A 71 -7.68 -22.75 -3.58
CA CYS A 71 -8.40 -21.85 -2.67
C CYS A 71 -7.44 -21.16 -1.72
N SER A 72 -7.72 -19.89 -1.41
CA SER A 72 -7.16 -19.20 -0.25
C SER A 72 -7.37 -20.10 0.98
N GLY A 73 -6.28 -20.54 1.60
CA GLY A 73 -6.36 -21.31 2.83
C GLY A 73 -6.52 -20.39 4.05
N PRO A 74 -6.80 -20.94 5.24
CA PRO A 74 -6.44 -20.29 6.48
C PRO A 74 -4.92 -20.46 6.71
N ALA A 75 -4.20 -19.37 6.88
CA ALA A 75 -2.76 -19.33 7.05
C ALA A 75 -2.40 -20.08 8.33
N PRO A 76 -1.29 -20.85 8.33
CA PRO A 76 -0.71 -21.34 9.56
C PRO A 76 -0.12 -20.17 10.38
N THR A 77 -0.94 -19.46 11.16
CA THR A 77 -0.57 -18.48 12.22
C THR A 77 0.42 -17.36 11.83
N GLN A 78 0.81 -17.24 10.57
CA GLN A 78 1.63 -16.18 10.03
C GLN A 78 0.81 -15.48 8.96
N LEU A 79 0.45 -14.23 9.24
CA LEU A 79 -0.30 -13.31 8.38
C LEU A 79 0.19 -13.44 6.93
N SER A 80 -0.46 -14.31 6.16
CA SER A 80 -0.23 -14.42 4.73
C SER A 80 -1.24 -13.45 4.09
N PRO A 81 -0.85 -12.76 3.02
CA PRO A 81 -1.70 -11.74 2.41
C PRO A 81 -2.88 -12.34 1.64
N ASP A 82 -2.96 -13.67 1.47
CA ASP A 82 -3.99 -14.38 0.71
C ASP A 82 -5.20 -14.80 1.57
N GLU A 83 -5.30 -14.25 2.79
CA GLU A 83 -6.22 -14.70 3.82
C GLU A 83 -7.57 -13.96 3.77
N SER A 84 -8.63 -14.69 4.09
CA SER A 84 -9.93 -14.10 4.36
C SER A 84 -10.01 -13.63 5.81
N VAL A 85 -10.32 -12.35 6.02
CA VAL A 85 -10.60 -11.77 7.33
C VAL A 85 -12.10 -11.50 7.42
N GLY A 86 -12.77 -12.18 8.36
CA GLY A 86 -14.13 -11.81 8.74
C GLY A 86 -14.10 -10.43 9.39
N ILE A 87 -14.64 -9.43 8.70
CA ILE A 87 -14.78 -8.06 9.21
C ILE A 87 -15.90 -8.02 10.25
N ASP A 88 -16.98 -8.75 9.95
CA ASP A 88 -18.09 -9.03 10.85
C ASP A 88 -18.78 -10.35 10.44
N GLU A 89 -19.97 -10.64 11.00
CA GLU A 89 -20.70 -11.88 10.76
C GLU A 89 -21.15 -12.04 9.29
N HIS A 90 -21.35 -10.92 8.58
CA HIS A 90 -21.87 -10.91 7.21
C HIS A 90 -20.86 -10.38 6.19
N SER A 91 -19.73 -9.83 6.61
CA SER A 91 -18.73 -9.25 5.70
C SER A 91 -17.37 -9.89 5.86
N TRP A 92 -16.79 -10.31 4.74
CA TRP A 92 -15.47 -10.91 4.65
C TRP A 92 -14.62 -10.13 3.65
N GLU A 93 -13.38 -9.85 4.04
CA GLU A 93 -12.38 -9.24 3.17
C GLU A 93 -11.32 -10.27 2.82
N ILE A 94 -11.01 -10.41 1.53
CA ILE A 94 -9.99 -11.32 1.04
C ILE A 94 -8.95 -10.48 0.31
N SER A 95 -7.70 -10.61 0.72
CA SER A 95 -6.58 -9.94 0.07
C SER A 95 -5.93 -10.86 -0.97
N THR A 96 -5.46 -10.30 -2.08
CA THR A 96 -4.69 -11.03 -3.09
C THR A 96 -3.45 -10.22 -3.46
N ILE A 97 -2.26 -10.76 -3.18
CA ILE A 97 -1.02 -10.01 -3.38
C ILE A 97 -0.68 -9.84 -4.86
N MET A 98 -0.73 -8.61 -5.35
CA MET A 98 -0.40 -8.20 -6.73
C MET A 98 -1.08 -9.00 -7.87
N ALA A 99 -2.08 -9.82 -7.56
CA ALA A 99 -2.82 -10.65 -8.50
C ALA A 99 -4.26 -10.13 -8.64
N THR A 100 -4.75 -10.05 -9.87
CA THR A 100 -6.13 -9.65 -10.17
C THR A 100 -6.80 -10.73 -11.03
N PRO A 101 -7.13 -11.89 -10.45
CA PRO A 101 -7.77 -12.97 -11.20
C PRO A 101 -9.11 -12.50 -11.77
N GLU A 102 -9.41 -12.89 -13.00
CA GLU A 102 -10.66 -12.51 -13.67
C GLU A 102 -11.83 -13.41 -13.25
N ASN A 103 -11.58 -14.71 -13.06
CA ASN A 103 -12.62 -15.68 -12.72
C ASN A 103 -12.23 -16.42 -11.46
N VAL A 104 -13.15 -16.47 -10.51
CA VAL A 104 -12.95 -17.11 -9.21
C VAL A 104 -14.20 -17.87 -8.79
N THR A 105 -14.03 -18.81 -7.87
CA THR A 105 -15.13 -19.42 -7.14
C THR A 105 -15.07 -18.95 -5.69
N ILE A 106 -16.15 -18.36 -5.18
CA ILE A 106 -16.27 -17.96 -3.77
C ILE A 106 -17.02 -19.06 -3.01
N ARG A 107 -16.49 -19.49 -1.86
CA ARG A 107 -17.05 -20.58 -1.05
C ARG A 107 -17.18 -20.16 0.41
N ALA A 108 -18.35 -20.32 1.00
CA ALA A 108 -18.52 -20.23 2.44
C ALA A 108 -18.50 -21.63 3.04
N LEU A 109 -17.61 -21.87 4.01
CA LEU A 109 -17.47 -23.17 4.65
C LEU A 109 -17.87 -23.15 6.12
N SER A 110 -18.35 -24.28 6.61
CA SER A 110 -18.58 -24.54 8.04
C SER A 110 -17.28 -24.91 8.78
N PRO A 111 -17.28 -24.95 10.13
CA PRO A 111 -16.13 -25.39 10.91
C PRO A 111 -15.64 -26.81 10.57
N SER A 112 -16.53 -27.66 10.04
CA SER A 112 -16.19 -29.01 9.57
C SER A 112 -15.75 -29.06 8.10
N LYS A 113 -15.54 -27.89 7.47
CA LYS A 113 -15.20 -27.71 6.05
C LYS A 113 -16.30 -28.18 5.09
N GLU A 114 -17.55 -28.18 5.54
CA GLU A 114 -18.69 -28.39 4.64
C GLU A 114 -18.95 -27.11 3.83
N VAL A 115 -19.26 -27.24 2.55
CA VAL A 115 -19.64 -26.09 1.71
C VAL A 115 -21.08 -25.70 2.00
N LEU A 116 -21.26 -24.52 2.60
CA LEU A 116 -22.57 -23.96 2.91
C LEU A 116 -23.13 -23.13 1.75
N ALA A 117 -22.23 -22.51 0.97
CA ALA A 117 -22.55 -21.82 -0.27
C ALA A 117 -21.33 -21.78 -1.19
N GLU A 118 -21.58 -21.75 -2.49
CA GLU A 118 -20.56 -21.65 -3.52
C GLU A 118 -21.10 -20.89 -4.73
N ARG A 119 -20.25 -20.06 -5.34
CA ARG A 119 -20.60 -19.29 -6.54
C ARG A 119 -19.38 -18.98 -7.39
N ASP A 120 -19.49 -19.20 -8.70
CA ASP A 120 -18.54 -18.68 -9.68
C ASP A 120 -18.81 -17.20 -9.99
N VAL A 121 -17.75 -16.40 -10.01
CA VAL A 121 -17.81 -14.94 -10.16
C VAL A 121 -16.72 -14.47 -11.11
N THR A 122 -17.10 -13.58 -12.04
CA THR A 122 -16.14 -12.80 -12.81
C THR A 122 -15.89 -11.49 -12.07
N LEU A 123 -14.65 -11.25 -11.65
CA LEU A 123 -14.25 -10.08 -10.89
C LEU A 123 -14.00 -8.89 -11.82
N ASN A 124 -14.52 -7.73 -11.42
CA ASN A 124 -14.26 -6.46 -12.09
C ASN A 124 -13.39 -5.59 -11.18
N TRP A 125 -12.11 -5.50 -11.50
CA TRP A 125 -11.11 -4.79 -10.70
C TRP A 125 -11.03 -3.31 -11.05
N VAL A 126 -11.00 -2.46 -10.03
CA VAL A 126 -10.79 -1.01 -10.13
C VAL A 126 -9.53 -0.65 -9.36
N ARG A 127 -8.54 -0.03 -10.02
CA ARG A 127 -7.32 0.43 -9.36
C ARG A 127 -7.64 1.65 -8.48
N VAL A 128 -7.30 1.56 -7.19
CA VAL A 128 -7.60 2.59 -6.18
C VAL A 128 -6.35 3.34 -5.70
N GLY A 129 -5.16 2.88 -6.10
CA GLY A 129 -3.90 3.54 -5.74
C GLY A 129 -2.77 3.25 -6.72
N GLY A 130 -1.61 3.83 -6.44
CA GLY A 130 -0.41 3.69 -7.28
C GLY A 130 -0.48 4.46 -8.59
N THR A 131 0.22 3.97 -9.61
CA THR A 131 0.32 4.62 -10.93
C THR A 131 0.13 3.62 -12.06
N GLU A 132 -0.17 4.09 -13.26
CA GLU A 132 -0.23 3.20 -14.44
C GLU A 132 1.11 2.51 -14.72
N GLN A 133 2.22 3.20 -14.48
CA GLN A 133 3.57 2.67 -14.71
C GLN A 133 3.95 1.58 -13.70
N CYS A 134 3.55 1.74 -12.44
CA CYS A 134 3.98 0.86 -11.36
C CYS A 134 2.91 -0.10 -10.85
N GLY A 135 1.70 -0.02 -11.40
CA GLY A 135 0.56 -0.69 -10.82
C GLY A 135 0.19 -0.09 -9.46
N GLY A 136 -0.53 -0.87 -8.68
CA GLY A 136 -1.02 -0.49 -7.37
C GLY A 136 -2.24 -1.31 -6.97
N PRO A 137 -2.72 -1.11 -5.73
CA PRO A 137 -3.86 -1.83 -5.19
C PRO A 137 -5.10 -1.62 -6.05
N ALA A 138 -5.86 -2.69 -6.18
CA ALA A 138 -7.16 -2.71 -6.83
C ALA A 138 -8.22 -3.32 -5.92
N GLU A 139 -9.47 -2.95 -6.16
CA GLU A 139 -10.63 -3.43 -5.43
C GLU A 139 -11.71 -3.91 -6.40
N THR A 140 -12.60 -4.78 -5.96
CA THR A 140 -13.80 -5.17 -6.72
C THR A 140 -15.05 -4.55 -6.10
N ASP A 141 -16.16 -4.52 -6.86
CA ASP A 141 -17.47 -4.37 -6.24
C ASP A 141 -17.73 -5.51 -5.24
N PRO A 142 -18.50 -5.28 -4.16
CA PRO A 142 -18.85 -6.34 -3.21
C PRO A 142 -19.60 -7.50 -3.89
N ILE A 143 -19.23 -8.71 -3.50
CA ILE A 143 -19.82 -9.95 -4.02
C ILE A 143 -20.83 -10.47 -3.03
N THR A 144 -22.09 -10.55 -3.42
CA THR A 144 -23.12 -11.20 -2.61
C THR A 144 -23.07 -12.72 -2.74
N LEU A 145 -23.01 -13.42 -1.61
CA LEU A 145 -23.08 -14.88 -1.51
C LEU A 145 -24.21 -15.29 -0.55
N THR A 146 -25.24 -15.92 -1.09
CA THR A 146 -26.39 -16.38 -0.29
C THR A 146 -26.10 -17.74 0.34
N ILE A 147 -26.24 -17.84 1.66
CA ILE A 147 -26.09 -19.08 2.43
C ILE A 147 -27.36 -19.92 2.31
N ALA A 148 -27.21 -21.15 1.82
CA ALA A 148 -28.32 -22.10 1.74
C ALA A 148 -28.79 -22.47 3.17
N SER A 149 -30.10 -22.44 3.36
CA SER A 149 -30.76 -22.72 4.66
C SER A 149 -30.94 -24.22 4.91
#